data_AF-A0A6V7M6L4-F1
#
_entry.id   AF-A0A6V7M6L4-F1
#
_cell.length_a   1.000
_cell.length_b   1.000
_cell.length_c   1.000
_cell.angle_alpha   90.00
_cell.angle_beta   90.00
_cell.angle_gamma   90.00
#
_symmetry.space_group_name_H-M   'P 1'
#
loop_
_entity.id
_entity.type
_entity.pdbx_description
1 polymer ?
#
loop_
_entity_poly.entity_id
_entity_poly.type
_entity_poly.pdbx_seq_one_letter_code
_entity_poly.pdbx_strand_id
1 'polypeptide(L)' 'MEKICDEDRRRRLRALEDRIKDPRSVSNIDCLLDTVQALVADCEHPSVKRMKNIEAYMNR' A
#
# COMPACT_ATOMS: atom_id res chain seq x y z
N MET A 1 -13.49 -11.17 -21.69
CA MET A 1 -13.26 -10.59 -20.34
C MET A 1 -14.60 -10.32 -19.72
N GLU A 2 -14.98 -11.13 -18.73
CA GLU A 2 -16.21 -10.94 -17.95
C GLU A 2 -16.25 -9.49 -17.43
N LYS A 3 -17.33 -8.76 -17.75
CA LYS A 3 -17.58 -7.44 -17.17
C LYS A 3 -17.77 -7.64 -15.68
N ILE A 4 -16.72 -7.44 -14.88
CA ILE A 4 -16.83 -7.32 -13.43
C ILE A 4 -18.00 -6.39 -13.17
N CYS A 5 -19.06 -6.91 -12.56
CA CYS A 5 -20.29 -6.17 -12.31
C CYS A 5 -19.89 -4.91 -11.52
N ASP A 6 -20.11 -3.74 -12.11
CA ASP A 6 -19.60 -2.46 -11.59
C ASP A 6 -20.04 -2.23 -10.13
N GLU A 7 -21.22 -2.74 -9.77
CA GLU A 7 -21.80 -2.66 -8.44
C GLU A 7 -21.02 -3.44 -7.37
N ASP A 8 -20.55 -4.66 -7.65
CA ASP A 8 -19.74 -5.43 -6.69
C ASP A 8 -18.36 -4.80 -6.48
N ARG A 9 -17.80 -4.20 -7.54
CA ARG A 9 -16.59 -3.40 -7.43
C ARG A 9 -16.83 -2.15 -6.59
N ARG A 10 -17.94 -1.44 -6.82
CA ARG A 10 -18.32 -0.22 -6.09
C ARG A 10 -18.56 -0.49 -4.60
N ARG A 11 -19.20 -1.61 -4.26
CA ARG A 11 -19.40 -2.04 -2.87
C ARG A 11 -18.07 -2.30 -2.16
N ARG A 12 -17.15 -3.03 -2.80
CA ARG A 12 -15.81 -3.29 -2.26
C ARG A 12 -15.00 -2.01 -2.07
N LEU A 13 -15.09 -1.07 -3.01
CA LEU A 13 -14.41 0.23 -2.90
C LEU A 13 -14.92 1.03 -1.70
N ARG A 14 -16.23 1.13 -1.50
CA ARG A 14 -16.80 1.84 -0.34
C ARG A 14 -16.36 1.22 0.98
N ALA A 15 -16.44 -0.10 1.11
CA ALA A 15 -16.00 -0.80 2.31
C ALA A 15 -14.51 -0.59 2.59
N LEU A 16 -13.68 -0.53 1.54
CA LEU A 16 -12.26 -0.22 1.67
C LEU A 16 -12.02 1.22 2.11
N GLU A 17 -12.72 2.19 1.51
CA GLU A 17 -12.62 3.60 1.89
C GLU A 17 -13.01 3.82 3.35
N ASP A 18 -14.10 3.21 3.81
CA ASP A 18 -14.55 3.31 5.20
C ASP A 18 -13.49 2.76 6.16
N ARG A 19 -12.86 1.64 5.80
CA ARG A 19 -11.82 1.00 6.62
C ARG A 19 -10.49 1.76 6.63
N ILE A 20 -10.14 2.48 5.56
CA ILE A 20 -8.93 3.31 5.50
C ILE A 20 -9.14 4.64 6.25
N LYS A 21 -10.37 5.16 6.27
CA LYS A 21 -10.72 6.40 7.00
C LYS A 21 -10.93 6.19 8.49
N ASP A 22 -11.24 4.98 8.95
CA ASP A 22 -11.39 4.68 10.38
C ASP A 22 -10.03 4.73 11.09
N PRO A 23 -9.77 5.69 12.00
CA PRO A 23 -8.49 5.81 12.69
C PRO A 23 -8.17 4.62 13.60
N ARG A 24 -9.16 3.81 14.00
CA ARG A 24 -8.93 2.61 14.81
C ARG A 24 -8.61 1.37 13.98
N SER A 25 -8.73 1.46 12.66
CA SER A 25 -8.38 0.39 11.74
C SER A 25 -6.86 0.24 11.65
N VAL A 26 -6.37 -1.00 11.67
CA VAL A 26 -4.95 -1.31 11.44
C VAL A 26 -4.48 -0.89 10.03
N SER A 27 -5.42 -0.78 9.09
CA SER A 27 -5.15 -0.36 7.72
C SER A 27 -5.64 1.07 7.46
N ASN A 28 -5.63 1.94 8.48
CA ASN A 28 -5.91 3.35 8.31
C ASN A 28 -4.81 4.05 7.48
N ILE A 29 -5.05 5.29 7.08
CA ILE A 29 -4.08 6.07 6.26
C ILE A 29 -2.71 6.17 6.95
N ASP A 30 -2.68 6.49 8.24
CA ASP A 30 -1.44 6.71 8.98
C ASP A 30 -0.60 5.43 9.05
N CYS A 31 -1.20 4.29 9.39
CA CYS A 31 -0.52 3.00 9.43
C CYS A 31 -0.01 2.55 8.05
N LEU A 32 -0.75 2.87 6.98
CA LEU A 32 -0.31 2.59 5.61
C LEU A 32 0.92 3.45 5.24
N LEU A 33 0.94 4.72 5.64
CA LEU A 33 2.09 5.60 5.44
C LEU A 33 3.30 5.17 6.27
N ASP A 34 3.08 4.80 7.55
CA ASP A 34 4.10 4.25 8.43
C ASP A 34 4.77 3.02 7.81
N THR A 35 3.98 2.16 7.16
CA THR A 35 4.49 0.97 6.48
C THR A 35 5.41 1.33 5.32
N VAL A 36 5.06 2.34 4.51
CA VAL A 36 5.91 2.80 3.41
C VAL A 36 7.22 3.39 3.96
N GLN A 37 7.13 4.19 5.02
CA GLN A 37 8.30 4.78 5.64
C GLN A 37 9.23 3.73 6.26
N ALA A 38 8.67 2.75 6.97
CA ALA A 38 9.42 1.63 7.52
C ALA A 38 10.10 0.81 6.40
N LEU A 39 9.39 0.53 5.30
CA LEU A 39 9.95 -0.18 4.15
C LEU A 39 11.14 0.55 3.52
N VAL A 40 11.03 1.87 3.36
CA VAL A 40 12.13 2.71 2.87
C VAL A 40 13.32 2.65 3.82
N ALA A 41 13.09 2.80 5.13
CA ALA A 41 14.14 2.74 6.15
C ALA A 41 14.87 1.38 6.14
N ASP A 42 14.12 0.27 6.07
CA ASP A 42 14.69 -1.08 6.05
C ASP A 42 15.47 -1.36 4.76
N CYS A 43 15.03 -0.79 3.63
CA CYS A 43 15.69 -0.94 2.33
C CYS A 43 16.92 -0.03 2.15
N GLU A 44 17.21 0.87 3.09
CA GLU A 44 18.32 1.83 2.95
C GLU A 44 19.71 1.19 3.00
N HIS A 45 19.81 -0.06 3.46
CA HIS A 45 21.08 -0.75 3.62
C HIS A 45 21.76 -1.08 2.27
N PRO A 46 23.07 -0.82 2.09
CA PRO A 46 23.76 -0.98 0.80
C PRO A 46 23.65 -2.38 0.19
N SER A 47 23.60 -3.43 1.00
CA SER A 47 23.44 -4.81 0.49
C SER A 47 22.06 -5.06 -0.13
N VAL A 48 21.02 -4.43 0.42
CA VAL A 48 19.62 -4.55 0.00
C VAL A 48 19.36 -3.67 -1.22
N LYS A 49 19.92 -2.45 -1.24
CA LYS A 49 19.86 -1.52 -2.40
C LYS A 49 20.40 -2.11 -3.70
N ARG A 50 21.29 -3.10 -3.66
CA ARG A 50 21.81 -3.78 -4.88
C ARG A 50 20.78 -4.65 -5.61
N MET A 51 19.65 -4.95 -4.98
CA MET A 51 18.57 -5.69 -5.64
C MET A 51 17.82 -4.75 -6.58
N LYS A 52 17.84 -5.03 -7.89
CA LYS A 52 17.26 -4.15 -8.93
C LYS A 52 15.82 -3.71 -8.66
N ASN A 53 14.99 -4.60 -8.09
CA ASN A 53 13.61 -4.27 -7.76
C ASN A 53 13.52 -3.25 -6.62
N ILE A 54 14.40 -3.36 -5.63
CA ILE A 54 14.46 -2.43 -4.49
C ILE A 54 15.04 -1.11 -4.96
N GLU A 55 16.15 -1.13 -5.69
CA GLU A 55 16.72 0.06 -6.32
C GLU A 55 15.68 0.82 -7.15
N ALA A 56 14.94 0.11 -8.01
CA ALA A 56 13.89 0.70 -8.84
C ALA A 56 12.68 1.19 -8.04
N TYR A 57 12.40 0.62 -6.87
CA TYR A 57 11.35 1.09 -5.97
C TYR A 57 11.78 2.36 -5.23
N MET A 58 13.03 2.40 -4.75
CA MET A 58 13.60 3.51 -3.97
C MET A 58 13.91 4.76 -4.80
N ASN A 59 14.01 4.63 -6.14
CA ASN A 59 14.28 5.74 -7.07
C ASN A 59 13.02 6.33 -7.75
N ARG A 60 11.81 5.94 -7.32
CA ARG A 60 10.52 6.48 -7.83
C ARG A 60 10.03 7.65 -7.00
#